data_AF-A0A2T3IS02-F1
#
_entry.id   AF-A0A2T3IS02-F1
#
_cell.length_a   1.000
_cell.length_b   1.000
_cell.length_c   1.000
_cell.angle_alpha   90.00
_cell.angle_beta   90.00
_cell.angle_gamma   90.00
#
_symmetry.space_group_name_H-M   'P 1'
#
loop_
_entity.id
_entity.type
_entity.pdbx_description
1 polymer ?
#
loop_
_entity_poly.entity_id
_entity_poly.type
_entity_poly.pdbx_seq_one_letter_code
_entity_poly.pdbx_strand_id
1 'polypeptide(L)'
;MKTIIIVTIVSLILLSGCSSSRHQQLAELGFERAYLDGYQDGCYSRSIAATTHQEGFRRDPERSITVTKYRRGWQDGFEHCYADDRDQYL
;
A
#
# COMPACT_ATOMS: atom_id res chain seq x y z
N MET A 1 36.53 -18.80 13.44
CA MET A 1 35.64 -19.35 12.40
C MET A 1 34.23 -19.61 12.91
N LYS A 2 34.04 -20.43 13.95
CA LYS A 2 32.71 -20.75 14.53
C LYS A 2 31.93 -19.52 15.05
N THR A 3 32.63 -18.60 15.71
CA THR A 3 32.06 -17.33 16.19
C THR A 3 31.64 -16.39 15.06
N ILE A 4 32.38 -16.37 13.95
CA ILE A 4 32.07 -15.57 12.77
C ILE A 4 30.78 -16.09 12.10
N ILE A 5 30.63 -17.42 12.01
CA ILE A 5 29.42 -18.07 11.47
C ILE A 5 28.19 -17.75 12.32
N ILE A 6 28.33 -17.74 13.65
CA ILE A 6 27.22 -17.41 14.55
C ILE A 6 26.81 -15.94 14.38
N VAL A 7 27.79 -15.03 14.31
CA VAL A 7 27.52 -13.60 14.11
C VAL A 7 26.84 -13.34 12.77
N THR A 8 27.27 -13.99 11.69
CA THR A 8 26.62 -13.81 10.37
C THR A 8 25.19 -14.35 10.36
N ILE A 9 24.93 -15.51 10.95
CA ILE A 9 23.56 -16.07 11.04
C ILE A 9 22.64 -15.15 11.85
N VAL A 10 23.11 -14.60 12.98
CA VAL A 10 22.32 -13.67 13.80
C VAL A 10 22.00 -12.39 13.02
N SER A 11 22.96 -11.82 12.29
CA SER A 11 22.72 -10.62 11.47
C SER A 11 21.71 -10.86 10.35
N LEU A 12 21.72 -12.03 9.71
CA LEU A 12 20.75 -12.38 8.66
C LEU A 12 19.32 -12.48 9.20
N ILE A 13 19.13 -13.00 10.42
CA ILE A 13 17.81 -13.09 11.07
C ILE A 13 17.30 -11.69 11.47
N LEU A 14 18.19 -10.79 11.91
CA LEU A 14 17.81 -9.43 12.28
C LEU A 14 17.37 -8.57 11.08
N LEU A 15 17.77 -8.93 9.85
CA LEU A 15 17.40 -8.23 8.63
C LEU A 15 16.11 -8.75 7.98
N SER A 16 15.59 -9.91 8.42
CA SER A 16 14.31 -10.42 7.93
C SER A 16 13.13 -9.79 8.67
N GLY A 17 12.84 -8.52 8.38
CA GLY A 17 11.59 -7.88 8.76
C GLY A 17 10.52 -8.17 7.71
N CYS A 18 9.42 -8.86 8.07
CA CYS A 18 8.26 -8.94 7.21
C CYS A 18 7.56 -7.58 7.17
N SER A 19 7.62 -6.87 6.04
CA SER A 19 6.77 -5.71 5.81
C SER A 19 5.44 -6.18 5.22
N SER A 20 4.37 -6.16 6.03
CA SER A 20 3.02 -6.43 5.53
C SER A 20 2.46 -5.19 4.84
N SER A 21 1.87 -5.36 3.65
CA SER A 21 1.23 -4.24 2.95
C SER A 21 0.08 -3.69 3.80
N ARG A 22 -0.17 -2.39 3.70
CA ARG A 22 -1.29 -1.77 4.43
C ARG A 22 -2.64 -2.40 4.04
N HIS A 23 -2.80 -2.79 2.78
CA HIS A 23 -3.96 -3.54 2.30
C HIS A 23 -4.13 -4.86 3.05
N GLN A 24 -3.05 -5.63 3.24
CA GLN A 24 -3.12 -6.91 3.94
C GLN A 24 -3.46 -6.75 5.43
N GLN A 25 -2.89 -5.75 6.10
CA GLN A 25 -3.27 -5.42 7.47
C GLN A 25 -4.77 -5.08 7.60
N LEU A 26 -5.30 -4.32 6.64
CA LEU A 26 -6.74 -4.00 6.60
C LEU A 26 -7.59 -5.25 6.35
N ALA A 27 -7.13 -6.17 5.50
CA ALA A 27 -7.81 -7.44 5.29
C ALA A 27 -7.83 -8.31 6.56
N GLU A 28 -6.71 -8.38 7.29
CA GLU A 28 -6.61 -9.10 8.57
C GLU A 28 -7.49 -8.48 9.67
N LEU A 29 -7.67 -7.16 9.64
CA LEU A 29 -8.60 -6.44 10.53
C LEU A 29 -10.08 -6.63 10.14
N GLY A 30 -10.38 -7.37 9.08
CA GLY A 30 -11.75 -7.69 8.67
C GLY A 30 -12.46 -6.57 7.90
N PHE A 31 -11.72 -5.67 7.25
CA PHE A 31 -12.34 -4.68 6.37
C PHE A 31 -13.03 -5.36 5.19
N GLU A 32 -14.18 -4.82 4.80
CA GLU A 32 -15.00 -5.37 3.72
C GLU A 32 -14.28 -5.31 2.36
N ARG A 33 -14.49 -6.31 1.50
CA ARG A 33 -13.90 -6.38 0.16
C ARG A 33 -14.07 -5.07 -0.63
N ALA A 34 -15.25 -4.45 -0.58
CA ALA A 34 -15.48 -3.19 -1.28
C ALA A 34 -14.57 -2.05 -0.82
N TYR A 35 -14.28 -1.98 0.48
CA TYR A 35 -13.34 -1.00 1.02
C TYR A 35 -11.91 -1.31 0.58
N LEU A 36 -11.49 -2.58 0.62
CA LEU A 36 -10.16 -3.02 0.21
C LEU A 36 -9.89 -2.76 -1.28
N ASP A 37 -10.88 -3.01 -2.15
CA ASP A 37 -10.79 -2.70 -3.57
C ASP A 37 -10.59 -1.20 -3.79
N GLY A 38 -11.40 -0.37 -3.11
CA GLY A 38 -11.27 1.08 -3.16
C GLY A 38 -9.89 1.53 -2.70
N TYR A 39 -9.43 0.99 -1.57
CA TYR A 39 -8.11 1.30 -1.02
C TYR A 39 -6.98 1.02 -2.00
N GLN A 40 -7.02 -0.13 -2.68
CA GLN A 40 -6.03 -0.49 -3.70
C GLN A 40 -6.05 0.48 -4.90
N ASP A 41 -7.24 0.81 -5.39
CA ASP A 41 -7.46 1.75 -6.50
C ASP A 41 -7.01 3.18 -6.17
N GLY A 42 -7.26 3.62 -4.93
CA GLY A 42 -6.80 4.91 -4.41
C GLY A 42 -5.28 5.01 -4.34
N CYS A 43 -4.62 3.98 -3.82
CA CYS A 43 -3.16 3.90 -3.77
C CYS A 43 -2.52 3.93 -5.17
N TYR A 44 -3.08 3.17 -6.12
CA TYR A 44 -2.63 3.20 -7.51
C TYR A 44 -2.78 4.61 -8.09
N SER A 45 -3.94 5.23 -7.91
CA SER A 45 -4.21 6.60 -8.39
C SER A 45 -3.22 7.61 -7.83
N ARG A 46 -2.82 7.47 -6.55
CA ARG A 46 -1.84 8.34 -5.93
C ARG A 46 -0.42 8.18 -6.50
N SER A 47 -0.01 6.95 -6.83
CA SER A 47 1.29 6.70 -7.48
C SER A 47 1.40 7.32 -8.87
N ILE A 48 0.30 7.34 -9.63
CA ILE A 48 0.25 7.94 -10.98
C ILE A 48 0.03 9.46 -10.91
N ALA A 49 -0.63 9.98 -9.87
CA ALA A 49 -0.76 11.42 -9.66
C ALA A 49 0.58 12.16 -9.55
N ALA A 50 1.66 11.47 -9.19
CA ALA A 50 3.02 12.02 -9.19
C ALA A 50 3.59 12.21 -10.61
N THR A 51 3.12 11.45 -11.60
CA THR A 51 3.66 11.44 -12.98
C THR A 51 2.74 12.14 -13.99
N THR A 52 1.43 12.21 -13.75
CA THR A 52 0.45 12.86 -14.64
C THR A 52 -0.60 13.63 -13.84
N HIS A 53 -0.99 14.82 -14.33
CA HIS A 53 -1.92 15.69 -13.60
C HIS A 53 -3.38 15.20 -13.55
N GLN A 54 -3.75 14.11 -14.24
CA GLN A 54 -5.12 13.55 -14.22
C GLN A 54 -5.25 12.18 -14.93
N GLU A 55 -4.40 11.88 -15.91
CA GLU A 55 -4.53 10.65 -16.69
C GLU A 55 -4.07 9.41 -15.91
N GLY A 56 -4.90 8.35 -15.88
CA GLY A 56 -4.53 7.06 -15.26
C GLY A 56 -5.03 6.82 -13.83
N PHE A 57 -5.86 7.71 -13.27
CA PHE A 57 -6.53 7.47 -12.00
C PHE A 57 -7.48 6.27 -12.13
N ARG A 58 -7.33 5.28 -11.24
CA ARG A 58 -8.29 4.18 -11.11
C ARG A 58 -9.32 4.57 -10.09
N ARG A 59 -10.45 5.11 -10.55
CA ARG A 59 -11.63 5.33 -9.71
C ARG A 59 -12.87 4.96 -10.52
N ASP A 60 -13.53 3.87 -10.15
CA ASP A 60 -14.79 3.44 -10.75
C ASP A 60 -15.90 4.45 -10.37
N PRO A 61 -16.40 5.27 -11.32
CA PRO A 61 -17.35 6.34 -11.01
C PRO A 61 -18.68 5.81 -10.50
N GLU A 62 -19.26 4.81 -11.17
CA GLU A 62 -20.55 4.21 -10.84
C GLU A 62 -20.51 3.58 -9.43
N ARG A 63 -19.44 2.83 -9.15
CA ARG A 63 -19.22 2.21 -7.85
C ARG A 63 -18.88 3.24 -6.77
N SER A 64 -18.16 4.31 -7.11
CA SER A 64 -17.88 5.40 -6.19
C SER A 64 -19.16 6.12 -5.76
N ILE A 65 -20.19 6.18 -6.61
CA ILE A 65 -21.49 6.77 -6.25
C ILE A 65 -22.29 5.80 -5.37
N THR A 66 -22.40 4.54 -5.79
CA THR A 66 -23.35 3.57 -5.22
C THR A 66 -22.81 2.79 -4.02
N VAL A 67 -21.50 2.57 -3.93
CA VAL A 67 -20.87 1.75 -2.89
C VAL A 67 -20.02 2.63 -1.97
N THR A 68 -20.64 3.07 -0.86
CA THR A 68 -20.00 3.99 0.11
C THR A 68 -18.66 3.46 0.63
N LYS A 69 -18.53 2.15 0.86
CA LYS A 69 -17.30 1.53 1.35
C LYS A 69 -16.16 1.61 0.34
N TYR A 70 -16.44 1.39 -0.94
CA TYR A 70 -15.47 1.59 -2.03
C TYR A 70 -15.02 3.05 -2.09
N ARG A 71 -15.97 4.00 -2.07
CA ARG A 71 -15.65 5.44 -2.08
C ARG A 71 -14.75 5.86 -0.92
N ARG A 72 -15.01 5.38 0.30
CA ARG A 72 -14.17 5.69 1.47
C ARG A 72 -12.81 5.02 1.38
N GLY A 73 -12.77 3.74 1.01
CA GLY A 73 -11.51 3.03 0.79
C GLY A 73 -10.64 3.75 -0.23
N TRP A 74 -11.22 4.21 -1.34
CA TRP A 74 -10.51 4.98 -2.36
C TRP A 74 -9.89 6.26 -1.82
N GLN A 75 -10.66 7.06 -1.07
CA GLN A 75 -10.16 8.29 -0.45
C GLN A 75 -9.00 7.99 0.51
N ASP A 76 -9.22 7.02 1.40
CA ASP A 76 -8.23 6.61 2.41
C ASP A 76 -6.97 6.07 1.73
N GLY A 77 -7.10 5.25 0.69
CA GLY A 77 -5.96 4.74 -0.08
C GLY A 77 -5.18 5.85 -0.77
N PHE A 78 -5.87 6.82 -1.38
CA PHE A 78 -5.24 7.96 -2.04
C PHE A 78 -4.48 8.86 -1.07
N GLU A 79 -4.98 9.04 0.15
CA GLU A 79 -4.34 9.85 1.19
C GLU A 79 -3.20 9.11 1.90
N HIS A 80 -3.40 7.83 2.24
CA HIS A 80 -2.45 7.06 3.04
C HIS A 80 -1.25 6.56 2.24
N CYS A 81 -1.45 6.20 0.97
CA CYS A 81 -0.35 5.77 0.12
C CYS A 81 0.34 7.02 -0.42
N TYR A 82 1.26 7.62 0.33
CA TYR A 82 2.19 8.57 -0.27
C TYR A 82 2.80 7.94 -1.53
N ALA A 83 2.83 8.70 -2.63
CA ALA A 83 3.67 8.33 -3.76
C ALA A 83 5.05 8.06 -3.16
N ASP A 84 5.54 6.84 -3.35
CA ASP A 84 6.78 6.38 -2.74
C ASP A 84 7.95 7.09 -3.43
N ASP A 85 8.12 8.39 -3.19
CA ASP A 85 9.33 9.15 -3.52
C ASP A 85 10.41 8.91 -2.45
N ARG A 86 10.31 7.85 -1.63
CA ARG A 86 11.43 7.45 -0.78
C ARG A 86 12.59 6.84 -1.57
N ASP A 87 12.40 6.58 -2.87
CA ASP A 87 13.48 6.29 -3.82
C ASP A 87 14.03 7.55 -4.53
N GLN A 88 13.47 8.76 -4.34
CA GLN A 88 14.04 10.00 -4.90
C GLN A 88 15.15 10.62 -4.02
N TYR A 89 15.39 10.08 -2.83
CA TYR A 89 16.43 10.56 -1.91
C TYR A 89 17.63 9.60 -1.77
N LEU A 90 17.81 8.67 -2.70
CA LEU A 90 19.00 7.82 -2.78
C LEU A 90 19.74 8.03 -4.11
#